data_AF-A0A1H5M8U2-F1
#
_entry.id   AF-A0A1H5M8U2-F1
#
_cell.length_a   1.000
_cell.length_b   1.000
_cell.length_c   1.000
_cell.angle_alpha   90.00
_cell.angle_beta   90.00
_cell.angle_gamma   90.00
#
_symmetry.space_group_name_H-M   'P 1'
#
loop_
_entity.id
_entity.type
_entity.pdbx_description
1 polymer ?
#
loop_
_entity_poly.entity_id
_entity_poly.type
_entity_poly.pdbx_seq_one_letter_code
_entity_poly.pdbx_strand_id
1 'polypeptide(L)'
;MAEQGQFRRVITNLTHGGHAILDSADEAEKTAQTQESLSTRSTVVQESTDDAAHVGTTSFDYLFPDLAKKFPDSHLPTDDVPKVVQALLALGSAIVETPEEVRDPELNSPIPPVYTYWGQFVDHDLTAATDRDLVINITDENLPPVPPDDVVEKLQNLRIPTLNLDSVYGDGPFAPPVAGTDAVPYDGIKLRLGLLSPVPAAVGALIPPVDDTQRDLPRKADRTPLVGDTRNDENLVVAQLHVAFLRFHNAAVDWVRANEPEFESDAEVFRRARDLTRWTYQWLSVHDYLRTVARPDVVDLVDTAEGNLLELDRRGTYMPIEFSVAAFRFGHSMVRGAYDWNRNFGRPGDRAPVSTLDQLFQFTGRGGFVGPLTTLPSNWPAEWDRMVDKNSQFGNRFTRLIDTRLAPPLAELRNEGNDPSLPERIKELLKHLAQRNLLRGYRLAAPTGQAVAGALGVAPLTRAELEQDSSGPVKDALEAGGLFDRTPLWFYILKEAEVRELGRRLGEVGSRIVAETLIGQLRKDPGSYVNRTSWSPAQGVLLPNGRPVRTIADFLRFARVL
;
A
#
# COMPACT_ATOMS: atom_id res chain seq x y z
N MET A 1 7.69 52.78 31.45
CA MET A 1 7.75 53.99 30.61
C MET A 1 8.92 53.84 29.65
N ALA A 2 8.66 54.02 28.35
CA ALA A 2 9.56 54.33 27.21
C ALA A 2 10.84 53.46 27.01
N GLU A 3 10.93 52.64 25.95
CA GLU A 3 11.37 52.95 24.56
C GLU A 3 12.86 53.34 24.48
N GLN A 4 13.70 53.02 23.48
CA GLN A 4 13.79 52.18 22.27
C GLN A 4 15.29 52.29 21.87
N GLY A 5 15.88 51.33 21.14
CA GLY A 5 17.23 51.57 20.56
C GLY A 5 17.93 50.37 19.92
N GLN A 6 17.89 50.34 18.59
CA GLN A 6 18.37 49.35 17.63
C GLN A 6 19.87 48.96 17.58
N PHE A 7 20.06 47.70 17.12
CA PHE A 7 21.08 47.09 16.22
C PHE A 7 22.60 47.11 16.52
N ARG A 8 23.20 45.91 16.45
CA ARG A 8 24.52 45.68 15.82
C ARG A 8 24.58 44.35 15.04
N ARG A 9 25.01 44.46 13.78
CA ARG A 9 25.44 43.40 12.85
C ARG A 9 26.61 42.59 13.44
N VAL A 10 26.71 41.31 13.09
CA VAL A 10 27.98 40.57 13.10
C VAL A 10 28.22 39.94 11.73
N ILE A 11 29.42 40.21 11.23
CA ILE A 11 29.96 39.83 9.93
C ILE A 11 30.82 38.56 10.11
N THR A 12 30.54 37.59 9.24
CA THR A 12 31.34 36.54 8.59
C THR A 12 32.76 36.16 9.03
N ASN A 13 32.99 34.85 8.92
CA ASN A 13 34.20 34.14 8.47
C ASN A 13 35.41 34.04 9.41
N LEU A 14 35.64 32.81 9.89
CA LEU A 14 36.95 32.27 10.21
C LEU A 14 37.15 30.96 9.44
N THR A 15 38.02 31.01 8.45
CA THR A 15 38.63 29.87 7.76
C THR A 15 39.94 29.50 8.45
N HIS A 16 40.29 28.21 8.52
CA HIS A 16 41.67 27.70 8.53
C HIS A 16 41.70 26.38 7.74
N GLY A 17 42.48 26.33 6.64
CA GLY A 17 43.00 25.11 6.02
C GLY A 17 44.39 24.77 6.58
N GLY A 18 45.07 23.66 6.28
CA GLY A 18 44.83 22.53 5.37
C GLY A 18 46.05 21.59 5.35
N HIS A 19 45.98 20.57 4.49
CA HIS A 19 46.96 19.53 4.04
C HIS A 19 46.64 18.09 4.53
N ALA A 20 46.01 17.24 3.70
CA ALA A 20 46.50 16.43 2.54
C ALA A 20 46.90 15.00 3.02
N ILE A 21 46.47 13.86 2.44
CA ILE A 21 46.50 13.41 1.03
C ILE A 21 45.40 12.34 0.75
N LEU A 22 44.91 12.40 -0.50
CA LEU A 22 44.13 11.51 -1.39
C LEU A 22 44.13 9.98 -1.13
N ASP A 23 42.98 9.31 -1.33
CA ASP A 23 42.67 8.67 -2.63
C ASP A 23 41.17 8.26 -2.82
N SER A 24 40.67 8.63 -4.00
CA SER A 24 39.52 8.20 -4.81
C SER A 24 38.27 7.50 -4.23
N ALA A 25 37.10 8.15 -4.42
CA ALA A 25 35.91 7.56 -5.09
C ALA A 25 34.81 8.64 -5.29
N ASP A 26 34.93 9.42 -6.37
CA ASP A 26 34.01 10.51 -6.76
C ASP A 26 32.72 10.02 -7.46
N GLU A 27 32.25 8.80 -7.17
CA GLU A 27 31.06 8.22 -7.80
C GLU A 27 29.86 8.02 -6.85
N ALA A 28 30.01 8.29 -5.54
CA ALA A 28 28.93 8.13 -4.58
C ALA A 28 27.95 9.34 -4.51
N GLU A 29 28.37 10.53 -4.97
CA GLU A 29 27.59 11.76 -4.80
C GLU A 29 26.67 12.11 -5.98
N LYS A 30 26.80 11.44 -7.12
CA LYS A 30 25.99 11.73 -8.33
C LYS A 30 24.73 10.88 -8.49
N THR A 31 24.59 9.79 -7.74
CA THR A 31 23.40 8.92 -7.78
C THR A 31 22.28 9.44 -6.86
N ALA A 32 22.56 10.43 -6.02
CA ALA A 32 21.58 11.03 -5.10
C ALA A 32 20.64 12.08 -5.73
N GLN A 33 20.83 12.44 -7.02
CA GLN A 33 20.10 13.55 -7.66
C GLN A 33 18.89 13.16 -8.52
N THR A 34 18.47 11.89 -8.50
CA THR A 34 17.18 11.46 -9.07
C THR A 34 16.27 10.94 -7.94
N GLN A 35 16.00 11.80 -6.96
CA GLN A 35 15.05 11.53 -5.89
C GLN A 35 13.66 12.05 -6.27
N GLU A 36 12.63 11.20 -6.14
CA GLU A 36 11.24 11.61 -6.06
C GLU A 36 11.11 12.66 -4.95
N SER A 37 10.64 13.86 -5.29
CA SER A 37 10.43 14.95 -4.35
C SER A 37 9.24 14.62 -3.45
N LEU A 38 9.46 13.84 -2.39
CA LEU A 38 8.54 13.81 -1.26
C LEU A 38 8.64 15.17 -0.58
N SER A 39 7.59 15.98 -0.73
CA SER A 39 7.53 17.28 -0.07
C SER A 39 7.52 17.08 1.45
N THR A 40 8.50 17.70 2.10
CA THR A 40 8.88 17.49 3.49
C THR A 40 8.09 18.38 4.46
N ARG A 41 6.85 18.80 4.13
CA ARG A 41 6.10 19.75 4.97
C ARG A 41 4.58 19.53 4.98
N SER A 42 4.15 18.35 5.42
CA SER A 42 2.83 18.21 6.04
C SER A 42 2.85 18.77 7.47
N THR A 43 2.94 20.10 7.59
CA THR A 43 2.65 20.80 8.85
C THR A 43 1.19 21.23 8.83
N VAL A 44 0.34 20.51 9.55
CA VAL A 44 -0.96 21.03 9.97
C VAL A 44 -0.66 22.28 10.80
N VAL A 45 -1.20 23.42 10.39
CA VAL A 45 -1.34 24.61 11.24
C VAL A 45 -2.22 24.22 12.44
N GLN A 46 -1.60 23.65 13.47
CA GLN A 46 -2.07 23.72 14.85
C GLN A 46 -1.15 24.70 15.54
N GLU A 47 -1.68 25.87 15.89
CA GLU A 47 -1.06 26.69 16.94
C GLU A 47 -1.12 25.90 18.25
N SER A 48 -0.04 25.19 18.55
CA SER A 48 0.32 24.84 19.92
C SER A 48 1.81 25.03 20.06
N THR A 49 2.19 26.03 20.85
CA THR A 49 3.52 26.27 21.36
C THR A 49 3.99 25.03 22.12
N ASP A 50 4.91 24.26 21.56
CA ASP A 50 6.04 23.59 22.24
C ASP A 50 6.74 22.63 21.28
N ASP A 51 8.06 22.49 21.45
CA ASP A 51 9.00 21.75 20.61
C ASP A 51 8.56 20.30 20.29
N ALA A 52 8.19 20.03 19.03
CA ALA A 52 8.52 18.79 18.27
C ALA A 52 7.62 18.65 17.02
N ALA A 53 8.15 18.88 15.82
CA ALA A 53 7.58 18.34 14.57
C ALA A 53 8.60 18.44 13.42
N HIS A 54 9.63 17.59 13.46
CA HIS A 54 10.42 17.27 12.27
C HIS A 54 9.63 16.29 11.38
N VAL A 55 9.90 16.28 10.08
CA VAL A 55 9.47 15.22 9.14
C VAL A 55 9.85 13.88 9.74
N GLY A 56 8.88 13.17 10.30
CA GLY A 56 9.17 11.97 11.07
C GLY A 56 9.49 10.84 10.12
N THR A 57 10.77 10.50 9.97
CA THR A 57 11.10 9.10 9.73
C THR A 57 10.61 8.33 10.96
N THR A 58 9.92 7.22 10.73
CA THR A 58 9.56 6.29 11.81
C THR A 58 10.42 5.05 11.70
N SER A 59 10.74 4.44 12.84
CA SER A 59 11.50 3.20 12.83
C SER A 59 10.63 2.05 12.32
N PHE A 60 11.28 1.06 11.70
CA PHE A 60 10.74 -0.29 11.74
C PHE A 60 11.04 -0.90 13.11
N ASP A 61 10.14 -1.73 13.61
CA ASP A 61 10.39 -2.58 14.78
C ASP A 61 9.64 -3.91 14.57
N TYR A 62 9.88 -4.87 15.45
CA TYR A 62 9.23 -6.18 15.40
C TYR A 62 7.99 -6.19 16.26
N LEU A 63 6.88 -6.68 15.70
CA LEU A 63 5.62 -6.88 16.42
C LEU A 63 5.78 -7.91 17.55
N PHE A 64 6.70 -8.85 17.39
CA PHE A 64 7.04 -9.87 18.39
C PHE A 64 8.49 -9.70 18.87
N PRO A 65 8.78 -8.71 19.73
CA PRO A 65 10.15 -8.39 20.15
C PRO A 65 10.84 -9.56 20.87
N ASP A 66 10.09 -10.44 21.54
CA ASP A 66 10.65 -11.62 22.19
C ASP A 66 11.02 -12.74 21.21
N LEU A 67 10.41 -12.78 20.02
CA LEU A 67 10.86 -13.66 18.94
C LEU A 67 12.12 -13.08 18.29
N ALA A 68 12.17 -11.76 18.06
CA ALA A 68 13.34 -11.06 17.53
C ALA A 68 14.60 -11.31 18.40
N LYS A 69 14.48 -11.21 19.73
CA LYS A 69 15.58 -11.50 20.68
C LYS A 69 16.06 -12.96 20.64
N LYS A 70 15.22 -13.89 20.19
CA LYS A 70 15.56 -15.31 20.02
C LYS A 70 16.14 -15.57 18.63
N PHE A 71 16.80 -14.60 18.01
CA PHE A 71 17.52 -14.82 16.77
C PHE A 71 18.78 -15.68 17.02
N PRO A 72 19.02 -16.74 16.23
CA PRO A 72 18.28 -17.16 15.05
C PRO A 72 17.11 -18.14 15.32
N ASP A 73 16.96 -18.72 16.51
CA ASP A 73 16.02 -19.82 16.87
C ASP A 73 14.54 -19.63 16.50
N SER A 74 14.02 -18.40 16.43
CA SER A 74 12.63 -18.12 15.99
C SER A 74 12.48 -17.74 14.50
N HIS A 75 13.55 -17.83 13.70
CA HIS A 75 13.63 -17.32 12.33
C HIS A 75 13.85 -18.45 11.31
N LEU A 76 14.10 -18.15 10.03
CA LEU A 76 14.51 -19.19 9.08
C LEU A 76 15.92 -19.72 9.40
N PRO A 77 16.30 -20.93 8.94
CA PRO A 77 17.64 -21.48 9.16
C PRO A 77 18.74 -20.54 8.66
N THR A 78 19.85 -20.48 9.41
CA THR A 78 21.00 -19.60 9.12
C THR A 78 22.32 -20.37 9.05
N ASP A 79 22.27 -21.68 9.23
CA ASP A 79 23.39 -22.61 9.20
C ASP A 79 23.90 -22.88 7.78
N ASP A 80 22.99 -22.87 6.80
CA ASP A 80 23.32 -22.99 5.36
C ASP A 80 22.52 -21.95 4.55
N VAL A 81 22.98 -20.71 4.59
CA VAL A 81 22.32 -19.58 3.94
C VAL A 81 22.10 -19.80 2.43
N PRO A 82 23.10 -20.26 1.63
CA PRO A 82 22.87 -20.52 0.20
C PRO A 82 21.77 -21.53 -0.06
N LYS A 83 21.70 -22.61 0.73
CA LYS A 83 20.65 -23.63 0.61
C LYS A 83 19.26 -23.05 0.89
N VAL A 84 19.12 -22.24 1.95
CA VAL A 84 17.86 -21.57 2.29
C VAL A 84 17.44 -20.60 1.19
N VAL A 85 18.36 -19.78 0.69
CA VAL A 85 18.08 -18.84 -0.42
C VAL A 85 17.60 -19.58 -1.67
N GLN A 86 18.25 -20.69 -2.05
CA GLN A 86 17.83 -21.51 -3.20
C GLN A 86 16.44 -22.12 -2.99
N ALA A 87 16.15 -22.61 -1.78
CA ALA A 87 14.82 -23.12 -1.44
C ALA A 87 13.74 -22.03 -1.52
N LEU A 88 14.02 -20.80 -1.06
CA LEU A 88 13.09 -19.67 -1.16
C LEU A 88 12.86 -19.24 -2.62
N LEU A 89 13.90 -19.23 -3.45
CA LEU A 89 13.78 -18.97 -4.89
C LEU A 89 12.92 -20.03 -5.58
N ALA A 90 13.17 -21.31 -5.29
CA ALA A 90 12.40 -22.43 -5.82
C ALA A 90 10.93 -22.36 -5.36
N LEU A 91 10.68 -22.05 -4.09
CA LEU A 91 9.34 -21.85 -3.54
C LEU A 91 8.62 -20.70 -4.24
N GLY A 92 9.29 -19.56 -4.43
CA GLY A 92 8.72 -18.40 -5.11
C GLY A 92 8.32 -18.67 -6.56
N SER A 93 9.06 -19.52 -7.27
CA SER A 93 8.72 -19.98 -8.62
C SER A 93 7.58 -21.02 -8.63
N ALA A 94 7.50 -21.85 -7.59
CA ALA A 94 6.56 -22.97 -7.50
C ALA A 94 5.13 -22.56 -7.13
N ILE A 95 4.92 -21.35 -6.60
CA ILE A 95 3.61 -20.82 -6.18
C ILE A 95 2.89 -20.03 -7.28
N VAL A 96 3.32 -20.12 -8.53
CA VAL A 96 2.65 -19.47 -9.67
C VAL A 96 1.59 -20.41 -10.25
N GLU A 97 0.39 -19.90 -10.51
CA GLU A 97 -0.71 -20.67 -11.09
C GLU A 97 -0.33 -21.27 -12.45
N THR A 98 -0.72 -22.54 -12.63
CA THR A 98 -0.71 -23.22 -13.93
C THR A 98 -1.82 -22.70 -14.85
N PRO A 99 -1.72 -22.89 -16.17
CA PRO A 99 -2.81 -22.54 -17.10
C PRO A 99 -4.16 -23.18 -16.78
N GLU A 100 -4.15 -24.35 -16.14
CA GLU A 100 -5.35 -25.05 -15.66
C GLU A 100 -5.98 -24.32 -14.47
N GLU A 101 -5.18 -23.97 -13.45
CA GLU A 101 -5.64 -23.25 -12.25
C GLU A 101 -6.16 -21.84 -12.59
N VAL A 102 -5.57 -21.14 -13.55
CA VAL A 102 -6.05 -19.83 -14.04
C VAL A 102 -7.49 -19.89 -14.54
N ARG A 103 -7.91 -21.03 -15.10
CA ARG A 103 -9.26 -21.24 -15.64
C ARG A 103 -10.23 -21.82 -14.62
N ASP A 104 -9.75 -22.21 -13.44
CA ASP A 104 -10.57 -22.82 -12.41
C ASP A 104 -11.45 -21.76 -11.71
N PRO A 105 -12.79 -21.87 -11.84
CA PRO A 105 -13.70 -20.96 -11.17
C PRO A 105 -13.73 -21.12 -9.64
N GLU A 106 -13.35 -22.29 -9.11
CA GLU A 106 -13.33 -22.57 -7.66
C GLU A 106 -12.20 -21.80 -6.95
N LEU A 107 -11.20 -21.35 -7.71
CA LEU A 107 -10.12 -20.49 -7.22
C LEU A 107 -10.48 -18.99 -7.25
N ASN A 108 -11.76 -18.63 -7.41
CA ASN A 108 -12.25 -17.27 -7.17
C ASN A 108 -12.75 -17.14 -5.73
N SER A 109 -12.37 -16.06 -5.06
CA SER A 109 -12.91 -15.73 -3.74
C SER A 109 -14.32 -15.13 -3.84
N PRO A 110 -15.02 -14.91 -2.70
CA PRO A 110 -16.23 -14.08 -2.67
C PRO A 110 -15.95 -12.58 -2.49
N ILE A 111 -14.69 -12.15 -2.54
CA ILE A 111 -14.26 -10.77 -2.25
C ILE A 111 -14.21 -9.98 -3.58
N PRO A 112 -14.88 -8.81 -3.69
CA PRO A 112 -14.77 -7.97 -4.88
C PRO A 112 -13.35 -7.41 -5.09
N PRO A 113 -12.89 -7.20 -6.34
CA PRO A 113 -11.56 -6.71 -6.67
C PRO A 113 -11.15 -5.42 -5.96
N VAL A 114 -12.10 -4.52 -5.66
CA VAL A 114 -11.80 -3.25 -4.99
C VAL A 114 -11.07 -3.44 -3.65
N TYR A 115 -11.29 -4.56 -2.96
CA TYR A 115 -10.66 -4.82 -1.67
C TYR A 115 -9.15 -5.09 -1.83
N THR A 116 -8.70 -5.73 -2.91
CA THR A 116 -7.26 -5.87 -3.20
C THR A 116 -6.59 -4.50 -3.28
N TYR A 117 -7.20 -3.59 -4.04
CA TYR A 117 -6.62 -2.29 -4.35
C TYR A 117 -6.83 -1.25 -3.24
N TRP A 118 -7.88 -1.41 -2.41
CA TRP A 118 -8.00 -0.68 -1.15
C TRP A 118 -6.86 -1.05 -0.19
N GLY A 119 -6.54 -2.35 -0.09
CA GLY A 119 -5.38 -2.83 0.67
C GLY A 119 -4.07 -2.24 0.16
N GLN A 120 -3.86 -2.22 -1.17
CA GLN A 120 -2.69 -1.57 -1.76
C GLN A 120 -2.64 -0.07 -1.45
N PHE A 121 -3.76 0.64 -1.51
CA PHE A 121 -3.82 2.06 -1.15
C PHE A 121 -3.49 2.29 0.34
N VAL A 122 -3.99 1.42 1.22
CA VAL A 122 -3.64 1.42 2.65
C VAL A 122 -2.14 1.20 2.87
N ASP A 123 -1.53 0.26 2.14
CA ASP A 123 -0.09 0.01 2.22
C ASP A 123 0.72 1.24 1.81
N HIS A 124 0.31 1.90 0.73
CA HIS A 124 0.95 3.13 0.28
C HIS A 124 0.83 4.24 1.33
N ASP A 125 -0.32 4.39 2.00
CA ASP A 125 -0.53 5.42 3.02
C ASP A 125 0.24 5.15 4.33
N LEU A 126 0.59 3.90 4.61
CA LEU A 126 1.29 3.51 5.85
C LEU A 126 2.80 3.41 5.71
N THR A 127 3.29 3.01 4.54
CA THR A 127 4.71 2.72 4.31
C THR A 127 5.28 3.67 3.27
N ALA A 128 6.56 4.00 3.34
CA ALA A 128 7.31 4.58 2.22
C ALA A 128 8.70 3.94 2.13
N ALA A 129 9.18 3.74 0.89
CA ALA A 129 10.51 3.24 0.55
C ALA A 129 10.90 1.79 0.95
N THR A 130 10.00 1.00 1.56
CA THR A 130 10.25 -0.41 1.97
C THR A 130 10.82 -1.34 0.92
N ASP A 131 10.64 -1.03 -0.37
CA ASP A 131 10.98 -1.93 -1.48
C ASP A 131 12.20 -1.42 -2.28
N ARG A 132 12.72 -0.23 -1.95
CA ARG A 132 13.84 0.43 -2.65
C ARG A 132 15.04 0.71 -1.74
N ASP A 133 15.08 0.10 -0.56
CA ASP A 133 16.09 0.39 0.46
C ASP A 133 17.50 -0.02 0.02
N LEU A 134 18.35 0.99 -0.19
CA LEU A 134 19.77 0.87 -0.53
C LEU A 134 20.62 0.30 0.61
N VAL A 135 20.11 0.28 1.85
CA VAL A 135 20.86 -0.11 3.07
C VAL A 135 20.81 -1.62 3.35
N ILE A 136 19.63 -2.23 3.16
CA ILE A 136 19.45 -3.69 3.27
C ILE A 136 18.85 -4.17 1.95
N ASN A 137 19.71 -4.64 1.06
CA ASN A 137 19.34 -5.06 -0.28
C ASN A 137 19.07 -6.57 -0.35
N ILE A 138 18.18 -6.97 -1.27
CA ILE A 138 17.89 -8.36 -1.64
C ILE A 138 18.75 -8.87 -2.81
N THR A 139 19.63 -8.04 -3.37
CA THR A 139 20.46 -8.39 -4.53
C THR A 139 21.83 -8.99 -4.18
N ASP A 140 22.16 -9.12 -2.90
CA ASP A 140 23.44 -9.69 -2.45
C ASP A 140 23.60 -11.14 -2.94
N GLU A 141 24.84 -11.57 -3.21
CA GLU A 141 25.10 -12.94 -3.72
C GLU A 141 24.70 -14.03 -2.73
N ASN A 142 25.07 -13.88 -1.45
CA ASN A 142 24.80 -14.87 -0.40
C ASN A 142 23.60 -14.52 0.49
N LEU A 143 23.12 -13.27 0.47
CA LEU A 143 21.95 -12.77 1.19
C LEU A 143 21.68 -13.38 2.61
N PRO A 144 22.63 -13.28 3.56
CA PRO A 144 22.38 -13.73 4.93
C PRO A 144 21.29 -12.87 5.59
N PRO A 145 20.53 -13.39 6.57
CA PRO A 145 19.62 -12.55 7.34
C PRO A 145 20.41 -11.50 8.13
N VAL A 146 19.87 -10.27 8.20
CA VAL A 146 20.38 -9.22 9.08
C VAL A 146 19.82 -9.47 10.49
N PRO A 147 20.63 -9.47 11.55
CA PRO A 147 20.14 -9.59 12.92
C PRO A 147 19.07 -8.52 13.24
N PRO A 148 18.03 -8.83 14.03
CA PRO A 148 16.95 -7.88 14.32
C PRO A 148 17.39 -6.52 14.87
N ASP A 149 18.37 -6.48 15.78
CA ASP A 149 18.89 -5.22 16.33
C ASP A 149 19.50 -4.33 15.22
N ASP A 150 20.25 -4.93 14.30
CA ASP A 150 20.81 -4.26 13.12
C ASP A 150 19.71 -3.79 12.14
N VAL A 151 18.63 -4.56 11.99
CA VAL A 151 17.49 -4.17 11.15
C VAL A 151 16.85 -2.90 11.69
N VAL A 152 16.56 -2.86 12.99
CA VAL A 152 15.93 -1.70 13.65
C VAL A 152 16.84 -0.46 13.59
N GLU A 153 18.16 -0.64 13.71
CA GLU A 153 19.12 0.46 13.61
C GLU A 153 19.20 1.03 12.18
N LYS A 154 19.14 0.17 11.16
CA LYS A 154 19.45 0.54 9.77
C LYS A 154 18.24 0.86 8.92
N LEU A 155 17.05 0.37 9.28
CA LEU A 155 15.85 0.50 8.47
C LEU A 155 14.93 1.61 9.02
N GLN A 156 14.64 2.60 8.16
CA GLN A 156 13.74 3.70 8.48
C GLN A 156 12.56 3.70 7.52
N ASN A 157 11.35 3.80 8.07
CA ASN A 157 10.16 4.12 7.30
C ASN A 157 10.15 5.63 7.06
N LEU A 158 10.19 6.05 5.81
CA LEU A 158 10.21 7.48 5.45
C LEU A 158 8.83 8.14 5.53
N ARG A 159 7.87 7.49 6.20
CA ARG A 159 6.52 7.97 6.45
C ARG A 159 6.16 7.84 7.92
N ILE A 160 5.25 8.68 8.37
CA ILE A 160 4.54 8.49 9.63
C ILE A 160 3.41 7.49 9.33
N PRO A 161 3.40 6.28 9.93
CA PRO A 161 2.50 5.20 9.54
C PRO A 161 1.12 5.42 10.15
N THR A 162 0.46 6.46 9.67
CA THR A 162 -0.89 6.86 10.05
C THR A 162 -1.74 6.92 8.81
N LEU A 163 -2.99 6.46 8.91
CA LEU A 163 -3.97 6.49 7.83
C LEU A 163 -4.51 7.92 7.63
N ASN A 164 -3.63 8.84 7.22
CA ASN A 164 -3.89 10.27 7.21
C ASN A 164 -4.09 10.88 5.82
N LEU A 165 -3.96 10.08 4.76
CA LEU A 165 -4.11 10.49 3.35
C LEU A 165 -3.13 11.60 2.92
N ASP A 166 -1.94 11.68 3.50
CA ASP A 166 -0.88 12.57 3.03
C ASP A 166 -0.50 12.26 1.56
N SER A 167 -0.64 11.01 1.14
CA SER A 167 -0.54 10.56 -0.25
C SER A 167 -1.51 11.29 -1.20
N VAL A 168 -2.65 11.77 -0.69
CA VAL A 168 -3.69 12.54 -1.41
C VAL A 168 -3.49 14.03 -1.24
N TYR A 169 -3.26 14.49 0.00
CA TYR A 169 -3.28 15.91 0.31
C TYR A 169 -1.94 16.63 0.08
N GLY A 170 -0.82 15.89 0.05
CA GLY A 170 0.52 16.49 0.09
C GLY A 170 0.63 17.47 1.26
N ASP A 171 1.19 18.66 1.01
CA ASP A 171 1.29 19.71 2.02
C ASP A 171 -0.01 20.53 2.21
N GLY A 172 -1.04 20.27 1.40
CA GLY A 172 -2.30 21.02 1.42
C GLY A 172 -2.28 22.34 0.62
N PRO A 173 -3.45 22.99 0.45
CA PRO A 173 -3.61 24.15 -0.43
C PRO A 173 -3.02 25.45 0.13
N PHE A 174 -2.67 25.49 1.43
CA PHE A 174 -2.15 26.67 2.12
C PHE A 174 -0.64 26.64 2.31
N ALA A 175 0.02 25.55 1.91
CA ALA A 175 1.47 25.46 1.98
C ALA A 175 2.12 26.39 0.94
N PRO A 176 3.21 27.08 1.30
CA PRO A 176 3.94 27.88 0.33
C PRO A 176 4.54 26.97 -0.75
N PRO A 177 4.53 27.38 -2.03
CA PRO A 177 5.18 26.61 -3.09
C PRO A 177 6.66 26.39 -2.77
N VAL A 178 7.12 25.14 -2.87
CA VAL A 178 8.54 24.81 -2.76
C VAL A 178 9.12 24.76 -4.17
N ALA A 179 10.15 25.56 -4.42
CA ALA A 179 10.78 25.62 -5.73
C ALA A 179 11.44 24.27 -6.08
N GLY A 180 11.14 23.76 -7.27
CA GLY A 180 11.73 22.51 -7.78
C GLY A 180 11.07 21.21 -7.30
N THR A 181 9.96 21.28 -6.57
CA THR A 181 9.18 20.10 -6.19
C THR A 181 7.84 20.07 -6.90
N ASP A 182 7.41 18.89 -7.35
CA ASP A 182 6.04 18.70 -7.83
C ASP A 182 5.09 18.74 -6.62
N ALA A 183 4.11 19.64 -6.65
CA ALA A 183 3.11 19.80 -5.59
C ALA A 183 1.75 19.26 -6.02
N VAL A 184 0.96 18.77 -5.06
CA VAL A 184 -0.44 18.39 -5.30
C VAL A 184 -1.23 19.62 -5.75
N PRO A 185 -1.88 19.57 -6.92
CA PRO A 185 -2.57 20.74 -7.46
C PRO A 185 -3.96 20.91 -6.86
N TYR A 186 -4.25 22.14 -6.43
CA TYR A 186 -5.56 22.56 -5.93
C TYR A 186 -6.23 23.58 -6.86
N ASP A 187 -7.55 23.70 -6.74
CA ASP A 187 -8.40 24.78 -7.24
C ASP A 187 -9.17 25.36 -6.05
N GLY A 188 -8.65 26.48 -5.50
CA GLY A 188 -9.02 26.93 -4.16
C GLY A 188 -8.71 25.86 -3.11
N ILE A 189 -9.76 25.32 -2.47
CA ILE A 189 -9.66 24.26 -1.45
C ILE A 189 -10.08 22.87 -1.96
N LYS A 190 -10.39 22.76 -3.26
CA LYS A 190 -10.67 21.48 -3.93
C LYS A 190 -9.41 20.95 -4.61
N LEU A 191 -9.28 19.64 -4.67
CA LEU A 191 -8.23 18.94 -5.38
C LEU A 191 -8.49 18.96 -6.89
N ARG A 192 -7.47 19.23 -7.70
CA ARG A 192 -7.60 19.28 -9.15
C ARG A 192 -7.70 17.86 -9.73
N LEU A 193 -8.62 17.68 -10.68
CA LEU A 193 -8.78 16.44 -11.44
C LEU A 193 -8.12 16.57 -12.83
N GLY A 194 -7.57 15.46 -13.32
CA GLY A 194 -7.04 15.35 -14.68
C GLY A 194 -8.11 15.07 -15.72
N LEU A 195 -7.86 15.53 -16.95
CA LEU A 195 -8.77 15.33 -18.09
C LEU A 195 -8.41 14.07 -18.87
N LEU A 196 -9.43 13.34 -19.30
CA LEU A 196 -9.29 12.21 -20.21
C LEU A 196 -8.84 12.67 -21.61
N SER A 197 -8.05 11.83 -22.27
CA SER A 197 -7.75 11.96 -23.68
C SER A 197 -8.93 11.44 -24.52
N PRO A 198 -9.56 12.25 -25.38
CA PRO A 198 -10.64 11.78 -26.23
C PRO A 198 -10.12 10.74 -27.22
N VAL A 199 -10.87 9.65 -27.41
CA VAL A 199 -10.58 8.64 -28.44
C VAL A 199 -11.70 8.59 -29.46
N PRO A 200 -11.43 8.25 -30.74
CA PRO A 200 -12.49 8.03 -31.72
C PRO A 200 -13.44 6.93 -31.26
N ALA A 201 -14.74 7.07 -31.56
CA ALA A 201 -15.75 6.05 -31.25
C ALA A 201 -15.41 4.67 -31.84
N ALA A 202 -14.64 4.65 -32.94
CA ALA A 202 -14.12 3.43 -33.57
C ALA A 202 -13.08 2.68 -32.72
N VAL A 203 -12.52 3.29 -31.67
CA VAL A 203 -11.54 2.69 -30.74
C VAL A 203 -12.21 2.23 -29.43
N GLY A 204 -13.32 2.84 -29.03
CA GLY A 204 -14.03 2.49 -27.81
C GLY A 204 -15.26 3.37 -27.57
N ALA A 205 -16.22 2.86 -26.81
CA ALA A 205 -17.30 3.66 -26.27
C ALA A 205 -16.80 4.48 -25.07
N LEU A 206 -17.36 5.68 -24.90
CA LEU A 206 -17.17 6.48 -23.69
C LEU A 206 -17.83 5.80 -22.49
N ILE A 207 -17.22 5.93 -21.31
CA ILE A 207 -17.76 5.40 -20.06
C ILE A 207 -18.71 6.43 -19.43
N PRO A 208 -19.98 6.11 -19.16
CA PRO A 208 -20.93 7.06 -18.56
C PRO A 208 -20.54 7.54 -17.15
N PRO A 209 -21.10 8.68 -16.70
CA PRO A 209 -21.64 9.77 -17.52
C PRO A 209 -20.62 10.32 -18.52
N VAL A 210 -21.05 10.49 -19.79
CA VAL A 210 -20.17 10.77 -20.94
C VAL A 210 -19.66 12.21 -21.00
N ASP A 211 -20.31 13.12 -20.30
CA ASP A 211 -19.93 14.52 -20.13
C ASP A 211 -18.88 14.73 -19.04
N ASP A 212 -18.65 13.72 -18.20
CA ASP A 212 -17.63 13.76 -17.15
C ASP A 212 -16.26 13.34 -17.67
N THR A 213 -15.48 14.33 -18.09
CA THR A 213 -14.12 14.15 -18.62
C THR A 213 -13.02 14.20 -17.56
N GLN A 214 -13.34 14.49 -16.29
CA GLN A 214 -12.37 14.70 -15.22
C GLN A 214 -12.00 13.41 -14.46
N ARG A 215 -11.63 12.35 -15.20
CA ARG A 215 -11.47 10.99 -14.64
C ARG A 215 -10.06 10.43 -14.73
N ASP A 216 -9.07 11.30 -14.81
CA ASP A 216 -7.66 10.92 -14.66
C ASP A 216 -7.03 11.68 -13.50
N LEU A 217 -5.84 11.25 -13.09
CA LEU A 217 -4.98 12.03 -12.23
C LEU A 217 -4.51 13.31 -12.95
N PRO A 218 -4.30 14.43 -12.24
CA PRO A 218 -3.60 15.57 -12.82
C PRO A 218 -2.19 15.13 -13.21
N ARG A 219 -1.78 15.39 -14.45
CA ARG A 219 -0.49 14.95 -15.00
C ARG A 219 0.28 16.09 -15.65
N LYS A 220 1.61 15.98 -15.63
CA LYS A 220 2.52 16.77 -16.47
C LYS A 220 2.47 16.29 -17.92
N ALA A 221 3.07 17.07 -18.82
CA ALA A 221 3.19 16.71 -20.25
C ALA A 221 3.98 15.40 -20.47
N ASP A 222 4.88 15.06 -19.56
CA ASP A 222 5.66 13.81 -19.56
C ASP A 222 4.91 12.62 -18.95
N ARG A 223 3.60 12.77 -18.64
CA ARG A 223 2.68 11.79 -18.03
C ARG A 223 2.85 11.57 -16.52
N THR A 224 3.84 12.19 -15.90
CA THR A 224 4.07 12.08 -14.45
C THR A 224 2.83 12.57 -13.70
N PRO A 225 2.27 11.78 -12.76
CA PRO A 225 1.13 12.20 -11.95
C PRO A 225 1.57 13.26 -10.92
N LEU A 226 0.74 14.28 -10.74
CA LEU A 226 0.91 15.34 -9.74
C LEU A 226 0.10 14.98 -8.49
N VAL A 227 0.59 14.02 -7.72
CA VAL A 227 -0.04 13.46 -6.52
C VAL A 227 0.97 13.39 -5.37
N GLY A 228 0.50 13.26 -4.12
CA GLY A 228 1.38 13.22 -2.94
C GLY A 228 2.25 11.96 -2.85
N ASP A 229 1.82 10.86 -3.48
CA ASP A 229 2.59 9.62 -3.61
C ASP A 229 2.40 9.01 -5.00
N THR A 230 3.47 8.95 -5.79
CA THR A 230 3.46 8.48 -7.18
C THR A 230 3.15 6.99 -7.31
N ARG A 231 3.28 6.18 -6.24
CA ARG A 231 2.88 4.77 -6.24
C ARG A 231 1.37 4.60 -6.42
N ASN A 232 0.58 5.63 -6.11
CA ASN A 232 -0.85 5.63 -6.41
C ASN A 232 -1.17 5.70 -7.92
N ASP A 233 -0.16 5.77 -8.79
CA ASP A 233 -0.26 5.62 -10.25
C ASP A 233 0.46 4.36 -10.76
N GLU A 234 0.74 3.37 -9.91
CA GLU A 234 1.44 2.14 -10.31
C GLU A 234 0.59 1.27 -11.25
N ASN A 235 -0.70 1.13 -10.93
CA ASN A 235 -1.67 0.47 -11.81
C ASN A 235 -2.96 1.30 -11.88
N LEU A 236 -3.70 1.12 -12.98
CA LEU A 236 -4.88 1.92 -13.27
C LEU A 236 -5.98 1.81 -12.20
N VAL A 237 -6.11 0.68 -11.50
CA VAL A 237 -7.14 0.54 -10.46
C VAL A 237 -6.84 1.45 -9.28
N VAL A 238 -5.59 1.48 -8.82
CA VAL A 238 -5.16 2.41 -7.75
C VAL A 238 -5.22 3.86 -8.22
N ALA A 239 -4.83 4.16 -9.47
CA ALA A 239 -4.95 5.51 -10.02
C ALA A 239 -6.39 6.01 -10.04
N GLN A 240 -7.34 5.17 -10.46
CA GLN A 240 -8.77 5.49 -10.44
C GLN A 240 -9.33 5.57 -9.01
N LEU A 241 -8.84 4.74 -8.08
CA LEU A 241 -9.22 4.82 -6.66
C LEU A 241 -8.73 6.15 -6.06
N HIS A 242 -7.52 6.59 -6.40
CA HIS A 242 -6.99 7.89 -6.02
C HIS A 242 -7.86 9.03 -6.58
N VAL A 243 -8.28 8.97 -7.86
CA VAL A 243 -9.29 9.90 -8.41
C VAL A 243 -10.58 9.91 -7.58
N ALA A 244 -11.04 8.76 -7.07
CA ALA A 244 -12.19 8.69 -6.19
C ALA A 244 -11.95 9.41 -4.85
N PHE A 245 -10.75 9.34 -4.26
CA PHE A 245 -10.39 10.14 -3.08
C PHE A 245 -10.41 11.64 -3.36
N LEU A 246 -9.84 12.09 -4.50
CA LEU A 246 -9.88 13.50 -4.91
C LEU A 246 -11.34 13.99 -5.01
N ARG A 247 -12.20 13.18 -5.65
CA ARG A 247 -13.63 13.49 -5.81
C ARG A 247 -14.40 13.43 -4.50
N PHE A 248 -14.09 12.48 -3.62
CA PHE A 248 -14.72 12.40 -2.31
C PHE A 248 -14.45 13.67 -1.50
N HIS A 249 -13.19 14.12 -1.42
CA HIS A 249 -12.84 15.37 -0.74
C HIS A 249 -13.56 16.56 -1.37
N ASN A 250 -13.57 16.66 -2.69
CA ASN A 250 -14.24 17.77 -3.39
C ASN A 250 -15.76 17.80 -3.11
N ALA A 251 -16.39 16.63 -3.08
CA ALA A 251 -17.80 16.50 -2.69
C ALA A 251 -18.01 16.79 -1.20
N ALA A 252 -17.06 16.44 -0.33
CA ALA A 252 -17.10 16.77 1.09
C ALA A 252 -16.97 18.27 1.33
N VAL A 253 -16.14 19.00 0.56
CA VAL A 253 -16.09 20.47 0.59
C VAL A 253 -17.45 21.07 0.28
N ASP A 254 -18.11 20.59 -0.78
CA ASP A 254 -19.46 21.05 -1.13
C ASP A 254 -20.49 20.70 -0.05
N TRP A 255 -20.37 19.50 0.53
CA TRP A 255 -21.26 19.03 1.59
C TRP A 255 -21.11 19.87 2.87
N VAL A 256 -19.89 20.18 3.31
CA VAL A 256 -19.62 21.00 4.50
C VAL A 256 -20.19 22.40 4.31
N ARG A 257 -19.94 23.05 3.16
CA ARG A 257 -20.52 24.38 2.89
C ARG A 257 -22.06 24.39 2.93
N ALA A 258 -22.69 23.30 2.55
CA ALA A 258 -24.14 23.20 2.49
C ALA A 258 -24.79 22.78 3.83
N ASN A 259 -24.09 22.03 4.68
CA ASN A 259 -24.68 21.36 5.84
C ASN A 259 -24.07 21.75 7.18
N GLU A 260 -22.88 22.35 7.19
CA GLU A 260 -22.16 22.79 8.40
C GLU A 260 -21.78 24.29 8.25
N PRO A 261 -22.77 25.20 8.22
CA PRO A 261 -22.56 26.62 7.95
C PRO A 261 -21.72 27.34 9.03
N GLU A 262 -21.46 26.70 10.16
CA GLU A 262 -20.54 27.21 11.20
C GLU A 262 -19.07 27.27 10.74
N PHE A 263 -18.69 26.55 9.69
CA PHE A 263 -17.37 26.65 9.08
C PHE A 263 -17.41 27.69 7.96
N GLU A 264 -16.99 28.93 8.26
CA GLU A 264 -17.16 30.07 7.35
C GLU A 264 -15.99 30.21 6.37
N SER A 265 -14.75 30.05 6.85
CA SER A 265 -13.56 30.29 6.02
C SER A 265 -13.17 29.06 5.18
N ASP A 266 -12.51 29.32 4.05
CA ASP A 266 -11.94 28.27 3.20
C ASP A 266 -11.03 27.31 3.97
N ALA A 267 -10.24 27.83 4.92
CA ALA A 267 -9.36 27.02 5.75
C ALA A 267 -10.12 26.09 6.71
N GLU A 268 -11.22 26.57 7.29
CA GLU A 268 -12.09 25.77 8.16
C GLU A 268 -12.82 24.68 7.37
N VAL A 269 -13.45 25.05 6.25
CA VAL A 269 -14.13 24.10 5.35
C VAL A 269 -13.17 23.04 4.85
N PHE A 270 -11.95 23.43 4.43
CA PHE A 270 -10.93 22.49 3.99
C PHE A 270 -10.55 21.49 5.08
N ARG A 271 -10.21 21.97 6.28
CA ARG A 271 -9.83 21.10 7.41
C ARG A 271 -10.96 20.13 7.75
N ARG A 272 -12.20 20.62 7.77
CA ARG A 272 -13.37 19.79 8.07
C ARG A 272 -13.63 18.73 6.99
N ALA A 273 -13.62 19.10 5.72
CA ALA A 273 -13.79 18.17 4.60
C ALA A 273 -12.67 17.11 4.57
N ARG A 274 -11.44 17.51 4.86
CA ARG A 274 -10.29 16.62 5.00
C ARG A 274 -10.50 15.62 6.15
N ASP A 275 -10.92 16.09 7.32
CA ASP A 275 -11.14 15.21 8.47
C ASP A 275 -12.30 14.24 8.23
N LEU A 276 -13.40 14.68 7.62
CA LEU A 276 -14.50 13.80 7.20
C LEU A 276 -14.04 12.73 6.19
N THR A 277 -13.18 13.09 5.24
CA THR A 277 -12.60 12.16 4.26
C THR A 277 -11.70 11.14 4.95
N ARG A 278 -10.78 11.60 5.80
CA ARG A 278 -9.87 10.74 6.58
C ARG A 278 -10.63 9.80 7.51
N TRP A 279 -11.58 10.29 8.29
CA TRP A 279 -12.34 9.46 9.22
C TRP A 279 -13.20 8.43 8.49
N THR A 280 -13.79 8.79 7.34
CA THR A 280 -14.50 7.82 6.50
C THR A 280 -13.54 6.74 5.99
N TYR A 281 -12.37 7.11 5.47
CA TYR A 281 -11.33 6.18 5.03
C TYR A 281 -10.89 5.23 6.16
N GLN A 282 -10.53 5.77 7.32
CA GLN A 282 -10.11 5.02 8.49
C GLN A 282 -11.20 4.05 8.97
N TRP A 283 -12.46 4.51 9.01
CA TRP A 283 -13.59 3.68 9.39
C TRP A 283 -13.81 2.53 8.40
N LEU A 284 -13.77 2.80 7.10
CA LEU A 284 -13.92 1.77 6.08
C LEU A 284 -12.77 0.76 6.10
N SER A 285 -11.55 1.20 6.40
CA SER A 285 -10.39 0.30 6.55
C SER A 285 -10.61 -0.73 7.67
N VAL A 286 -11.28 -0.37 8.76
CA VAL A 286 -11.59 -1.30 9.87
C VAL A 286 -12.90 -2.05 9.64
N HIS A 287 -13.98 -1.35 9.28
CA HIS A 287 -15.33 -1.88 9.37
C HIS A 287 -15.90 -2.42 8.05
N ASP A 288 -15.21 -2.19 6.93
CA ASP A 288 -15.55 -2.85 5.66
C ASP A 288 -14.38 -3.68 5.13
N TYR A 289 -13.19 -3.10 5.01
CA TYR A 289 -12.01 -3.79 4.49
C TYR A 289 -11.57 -4.94 5.40
N LEU A 290 -11.10 -4.67 6.63
CA LEU A 290 -10.65 -5.72 7.56
C LEU A 290 -11.71 -6.81 7.78
N ARG A 291 -12.98 -6.43 8.00
CA ARG A 291 -14.08 -7.39 8.18
C ARG A 291 -14.37 -8.25 6.94
N THR A 292 -13.92 -7.83 5.75
CA THR A 292 -14.04 -8.61 4.51
C THR A 292 -12.84 -9.52 4.28
N VAL A 293 -11.61 -9.04 4.54
CA VAL A 293 -10.37 -9.77 4.20
C VAL A 293 -9.81 -10.60 5.36
N ALA A 294 -10.18 -10.30 6.61
CA ALA A 294 -9.71 -10.96 7.81
C ALA A 294 -10.85 -11.66 8.56
N ARG A 295 -10.49 -12.48 9.55
CA ARG A 295 -11.44 -13.14 10.45
C ARG A 295 -12.25 -12.12 11.26
N PRO A 296 -13.60 -12.10 11.14
CA PRO A 296 -14.43 -11.13 11.85
C PRO A 296 -14.30 -11.20 13.37
N ASP A 297 -14.18 -12.40 13.94
CA ASP A 297 -13.97 -12.63 15.37
C ASP A 297 -12.64 -12.04 15.87
N VAL A 298 -11.59 -12.13 15.05
CA VAL A 298 -10.29 -11.51 15.35
C VAL A 298 -10.37 -9.99 15.25
N VAL A 299 -11.03 -9.45 14.22
CA VAL A 299 -11.21 -8.00 14.08
C VAL A 299 -12.03 -7.46 15.24
N ASP A 300 -13.11 -8.13 15.64
CA ASP A 300 -13.94 -7.76 16.80
C ASP A 300 -13.14 -7.80 18.11
N LEU A 301 -12.34 -8.84 18.33
CA LEU A 301 -11.46 -8.95 19.48
C LEU A 301 -10.50 -7.76 19.57
N VAL A 302 -9.83 -7.43 18.46
CA VAL A 302 -8.82 -6.35 18.44
C VAL A 302 -9.51 -4.99 18.58
N ASP A 303 -10.60 -4.74 17.85
CA ASP A 303 -11.32 -3.45 17.83
C ASP A 303 -11.92 -3.10 19.20
N THR A 304 -12.43 -4.10 19.92
CA THR A 304 -13.08 -3.92 21.23
C THR A 304 -12.14 -4.01 22.44
N ALA A 305 -10.88 -4.42 22.24
CA ALA A 305 -9.91 -4.51 23.32
C ALA A 305 -9.62 -3.15 23.98
N GLU A 306 -9.45 -3.15 25.31
CA GLU A 306 -8.95 -2.01 26.08
C GLU A 306 -7.43 -1.86 25.84
N GLY A 307 -7.05 -1.37 24.65
CA GLY A 307 -5.66 -1.18 24.23
C GLY A 307 -5.18 -2.16 23.16
N ASN A 308 -3.89 -2.07 22.81
CA ASN A 308 -3.27 -2.93 21.79
C ASN A 308 -2.81 -4.24 22.42
N LEU A 309 -3.33 -5.37 21.94
CA LEU A 309 -3.03 -6.68 22.56
C LEU A 309 -1.59 -7.13 22.28
N LEU A 310 -0.98 -6.61 21.21
CA LEU A 310 0.44 -6.82 20.86
C LEU A 310 1.35 -5.65 21.26
N GLU A 311 0.90 -4.80 22.19
CA GLU A 311 1.74 -3.76 22.81
C GLU A 311 2.47 -2.83 21.80
N LEU A 312 1.83 -2.55 20.66
CA LEU A 312 2.23 -1.46 19.73
C LEU A 312 2.37 -0.10 20.45
N ASP A 313 1.96 -0.02 21.71
CA ASP A 313 1.95 1.17 22.52
C ASP A 313 3.23 1.50 23.29
N ARG A 314 4.18 0.56 23.44
CA ARG A 314 5.35 0.74 24.31
C ARG A 314 6.44 1.66 23.78
N ARG A 315 6.52 1.92 22.47
CA ARG A 315 7.67 2.60 21.82
C ARG A 315 7.32 3.77 20.89
N GLY A 316 6.06 4.18 20.83
CA GLY A 316 5.59 5.18 19.86
C GLY A 316 5.13 4.54 18.53
N THR A 317 4.88 5.36 17.52
CA THR A 317 4.38 4.89 16.22
C THR A 317 5.53 4.33 15.37
N TYR A 318 5.46 3.04 14.99
CA TYR A 318 6.45 2.35 14.16
C TYR A 318 5.75 1.46 13.12
N MET A 319 6.46 1.00 12.08
CA MET A 319 5.94 0.04 11.12
C MET A 319 6.44 -1.38 11.44
N PRO A 320 5.55 -2.36 11.74
CA PRO A 320 6.00 -3.71 12.06
C PRO A 320 6.58 -4.46 10.86
N ILE A 321 7.69 -5.17 11.05
CA ILE A 321 8.30 -6.03 10.03
C ILE A 321 7.32 -7.13 9.59
N GLU A 322 6.72 -7.84 10.53
CA GLU A 322 5.78 -8.94 10.27
C GLU A 322 4.56 -8.49 9.45
N PHE A 323 4.12 -7.24 9.64
CA PHE A 323 3.07 -6.63 8.83
C PHE A 323 3.58 -6.32 7.42
N SER A 324 4.63 -5.51 7.31
CA SER A 324 5.09 -4.90 6.06
C SER A 324 5.70 -5.89 5.05
N VAL A 325 6.36 -6.95 5.52
CA VAL A 325 7.07 -7.89 4.63
C VAL A 325 6.42 -9.27 4.53
N ALA A 326 5.38 -9.52 5.33
CA ALA A 326 4.66 -10.78 5.31
C ALA A 326 3.14 -10.62 5.33
N ALA A 327 2.54 -10.24 6.46
CA ALA A 327 1.10 -10.37 6.65
C ALA A 327 0.28 -9.48 5.71
N PHE A 328 0.73 -8.25 5.42
CA PHE A 328 0.03 -7.33 4.51
C PHE A 328 0.36 -7.54 3.03
N ARG A 329 1.27 -8.48 2.72
CA ARG A 329 1.58 -8.93 1.35
C ARG A 329 0.63 -10.03 0.84
N PHE A 330 -0.39 -10.39 1.62
CA PHE A 330 -1.42 -11.36 1.21
C PHE A 330 -2.23 -10.89 -0.01
N GLY A 331 -2.37 -9.57 -0.19
CA GLY A 331 -3.10 -8.97 -1.31
C GLY A 331 -2.55 -9.39 -2.68
N HIS A 332 -1.28 -9.78 -2.76
CA HIS A 332 -0.69 -10.32 -4.00
C HIS A 332 -1.38 -11.59 -4.50
N SER A 333 -1.85 -12.46 -3.60
CA SER A 333 -2.58 -13.68 -3.98
C SER A 333 -3.99 -13.37 -4.49
N MET A 334 -4.59 -12.26 -4.07
CA MET A 334 -5.92 -11.83 -4.50
C MET A 334 -5.94 -11.28 -5.94
N VAL A 335 -4.80 -10.86 -6.49
CA VAL A 335 -4.72 -10.23 -7.82
C VAL A 335 -5.09 -11.21 -8.92
N ARG A 336 -5.86 -10.74 -9.91
CA ARG A 336 -6.16 -11.50 -11.13
C ARG A 336 -5.19 -11.15 -12.25
N GLY A 337 -4.93 -12.12 -13.13
CA GLY A 337 -4.23 -11.85 -14.40
C GLY A 337 -5.06 -11.07 -15.42
N ALA A 338 -6.40 -11.06 -15.27
CA ALA A 338 -7.31 -10.30 -16.12
C ALA A 338 -8.63 -9.95 -15.40
N TYR A 339 -9.26 -8.85 -15.81
CA TYR A 339 -10.41 -8.24 -15.17
C TYR A 339 -11.56 -8.01 -16.15
N ASP A 340 -12.79 -8.15 -15.65
CA ASP A 340 -13.99 -7.59 -16.26
C ASP A 340 -14.03 -6.08 -15.94
N TRP A 341 -13.20 -5.29 -16.64
CA TRP A 341 -12.84 -3.92 -16.23
C TRP A 341 -13.94 -2.89 -16.53
N ASN A 342 -14.40 -2.85 -17.77
CA ASN A 342 -15.48 -2.00 -18.22
C ASN A 342 -16.12 -2.57 -19.50
N ARG A 343 -17.14 -1.91 -20.04
CA ARG A 343 -17.89 -2.35 -21.23
C ARG A 343 -17.04 -2.53 -22.48
N ASN A 344 -15.91 -1.82 -22.58
CA ASN A 344 -14.96 -1.99 -23.68
C ASN A 344 -14.07 -3.22 -23.45
N PHE A 345 -13.58 -3.40 -22.22
CA PHE A 345 -12.58 -4.41 -21.85
C PHE A 345 -13.11 -5.31 -20.73
N GLY A 346 -14.01 -6.21 -21.09
CA GLY A 346 -14.92 -6.86 -20.14
C GLY A 346 -16.33 -6.90 -20.73
N ARG A 347 -17.27 -7.57 -20.06
CA ARG A 347 -18.61 -7.85 -20.63
C ARG A 347 -19.35 -6.56 -21.03
N PRO A 348 -19.98 -6.46 -22.22
CA PRO A 348 -20.17 -7.51 -23.22
C PRO A 348 -18.93 -7.80 -24.09
N GLY A 349 -17.90 -6.96 -24.04
CA GLY A 349 -16.61 -7.18 -24.71
C GLY A 349 -16.45 -6.36 -25.99
N ASP A 350 -16.91 -5.10 -26.00
CA ASP A 350 -16.98 -4.29 -27.22
C ASP A 350 -15.62 -4.12 -27.92
N ARG A 351 -14.51 -4.24 -27.18
CA ARG A 351 -13.14 -4.19 -27.69
C ARG A 351 -12.32 -5.42 -27.36
N ALA A 352 -12.41 -5.89 -26.12
CA ALA A 352 -11.78 -7.12 -25.69
C ALA A 352 -12.65 -7.80 -24.63
N PRO A 353 -12.61 -9.14 -24.52
CA PRO A 353 -13.42 -9.87 -23.54
C PRO A 353 -13.00 -9.60 -22.08
N VAL A 354 -11.79 -9.10 -21.87
CA VAL A 354 -11.19 -8.73 -20.57
C VAL A 354 -10.16 -7.62 -20.77
N SER A 355 -9.76 -6.97 -19.67
CA SER A 355 -8.50 -6.24 -19.58
C SER A 355 -7.45 -7.10 -18.87
N THR A 356 -6.24 -7.23 -19.43
CA THR A 356 -5.15 -7.94 -18.74
C THR A 356 -4.53 -7.06 -17.65
N LEU A 357 -3.89 -7.66 -16.65
CA LEU A 357 -3.16 -6.91 -15.63
C LEU A 357 -2.06 -6.03 -16.27
N ASP A 358 -1.36 -6.53 -17.29
CA ASP A 358 -0.37 -5.77 -18.07
C ASP A 358 -0.96 -4.50 -18.69
N GLN A 359 -2.22 -4.54 -19.17
CA GLN A 359 -2.89 -3.34 -19.68
C GLN A 359 -3.19 -2.35 -18.55
N LEU A 360 -3.63 -2.83 -17.39
CA LEU A 360 -3.87 -1.96 -16.23
C LEU A 360 -2.57 -1.29 -15.74
N PHE A 361 -1.41 -1.92 -15.95
CA PHE A 361 -0.11 -1.26 -15.77
C PHE A 361 0.23 -0.27 -16.89
N GLN A 362 -0.09 -0.59 -18.15
CA GLN A 362 0.18 0.26 -19.31
C GLN A 362 -0.54 1.61 -19.27
N PHE A 363 -1.78 1.65 -18.78
CA PHE A 363 -2.62 2.86 -18.74
C PHE A 363 -2.38 3.72 -17.49
N THR A 364 -1.11 3.92 -17.16
CA THR A 364 -0.62 4.80 -16.09
C THR A 364 0.51 5.68 -16.60
N GLY A 365 0.99 6.62 -15.79
CA GLY A 365 2.09 7.51 -16.15
C GLY A 365 3.38 6.75 -16.48
N ARG A 366 3.73 5.75 -15.66
CA ARG A 366 4.90 4.88 -15.89
C ARG A 366 4.69 3.88 -17.02
N GLY A 367 3.44 3.41 -17.23
CA GLY A 367 3.09 2.51 -18.32
C GLY A 367 3.13 3.15 -19.71
N GLY A 368 3.15 4.48 -19.79
CA GLY A 368 3.39 5.23 -21.01
C GLY A 368 2.18 5.43 -21.91
N PHE A 369 0.99 4.92 -21.55
CA PHE A 369 -0.22 4.96 -22.38
C PHE A 369 0.01 4.42 -23.81
N VAL A 370 -0.94 4.64 -24.72
CA VAL A 370 -0.81 4.26 -26.13
C VAL A 370 -0.44 5.49 -26.96
N GLY A 371 0.63 5.38 -27.75
CA GLY A 371 1.03 6.41 -28.71
C GLY A 371 1.41 7.75 -28.05
N PRO A 372 0.98 8.90 -28.61
CA PRO A 372 1.35 10.23 -28.10
C PRO A 372 0.47 10.71 -26.93
N LEU A 373 -0.44 9.87 -26.42
CA LEU A 373 -1.35 10.28 -25.35
C LEU A 373 -0.57 10.58 -24.07
N THR A 374 -1.00 11.63 -23.36
CA THR A 374 -0.38 12.08 -22.10
C THR A 374 -1.27 11.86 -20.88
N THR A 375 -2.53 11.50 -21.10
CA THR A 375 -3.53 11.19 -20.07
C THR A 375 -4.33 9.94 -20.44
N LEU A 376 -5.12 9.44 -19.48
CA LEU A 376 -5.94 8.24 -19.64
C LEU A 376 -6.91 8.38 -20.83
N PRO A 377 -6.96 7.42 -21.76
CA PRO A 377 -7.89 7.49 -22.88
C PRO A 377 -9.34 7.29 -22.41
N SER A 378 -10.27 8.01 -23.02
CA SER A 378 -11.68 8.13 -22.56
C SER A 378 -12.53 6.86 -22.58
N ASN A 379 -12.02 5.76 -23.14
CA ASN A 379 -12.63 4.42 -23.09
C ASN A 379 -12.08 3.52 -21.97
N TRP A 380 -11.10 4.00 -21.20
CA TRP A 380 -10.44 3.27 -20.10
C TRP A 380 -10.89 3.58 -18.66
N PRO A 381 -11.68 4.62 -18.34
CA PRO A 381 -12.16 4.79 -16.96
C PRO A 381 -12.81 3.53 -16.39
N ALA A 382 -12.70 3.36 -15.07
CA ALA A 382 -13.28 2.22 -14.37
C ALA A 382 -14.81 2.26 -14.42
N GLU A 383 -15.45 1.10 -14.64
CA GLU A 383 -16.86 0.90 -14.29
C GLU A 383 -16.91 0.18 -12.94
N TRP A 384 -16.96 0.96 -11.86
CA TRP A 384 -16.75 0.48 -10.50
C TRP A 384 -17.79 -0.55 -10.03
N ASP A 385 -18.99 -0.60 -10.63
CA ASP A 385 -20.01 -1.62 -10.32
C ASP A 385 -19.49 -3.05 -10.56
N ARG A 386 -18.50 -3.20 -11.45
CA ARG A 386 -17.84 -4.48 -11.74
C ARG A 386 -16.79 -4.90 -10.70
N MET A 387 -16.38 -3.96 -9.84
CA MET A 387 -15.27 -4.13 -8.91
C MET A 387 -15.70 -4.14 -7.44
N VAL A 388 -16.94 -3.71 -7.13
CA VAL A 388 -17.43 -3.56 -5.75
C VAL A 388 -18.61 -4.46 -5.37
N ASP A 389 -19.28 -5.08 -6.34
CA ASP A 389 -20.50 -5.83 -6.09
C ASP A 389 -20.23 -7.18 -5.40
N LYS A 390 -20.51 -7.26 -4.10
CA LYS A 390 -20.42 -8.50 -3.29
C LYS A 390 -21.40 -9.59 -3.75
N ASN A 391 -22.40 -9.27 -4.57
CA ASN A 391 -23.42 -10.20 -5.07
C ASN A 391 -23.34 -10.42 -6.58
N SER A 392 -22.20 -10.12 -7.20
CA SER A 392 -22.00 -10.33 -8.62
C SER A 392 -22.30 -11.79 -9.00
N GLN A 393 -23.11 -11.97 -10.05
CA GLN A 393 -23.33 -13.29 -10.66
C GLN A 393 -22.14 -13.80 -11.48
N PHE A 394 -21.10 -12.98 -11.64
CA PHE A 394 -19.93 -13.27 -12.47
C PHE A 394 -18.70 -13.52 -11.60
N GLY A 395 -18.18 -14.76 -11.63
CA GLY A 395 -17.02 -15.18 -10.83
C GLY A 395 -15.74 -14.35 -11.05
N ASN A 396 -15.52 -13.86 -12.28
CA ASN A 396 -14.38 -13.01 -12.61
C ASN A 396 -14.55 -11.51 -12.22
N ARG A 397 -15.61 -11.18 -11.47
CA ARG A 397 -15.77 -9.91 -10.73
C ARG A 397 -15.51 -10.08 -9.24
N PHE A 398 -14.83 -11.15 -8.86
CA PHE A 398 -14.25 -11.37 -7.54
C PHE A 398 -12.73 -11.54 -7.67
N THR A 399 -11.99 -11.42 -6.57
CA THR A 399 -10.54 -11.65 -6.54
C THR A 399 -10.21 -13.13 -6.73
N ARG A 400 -8.93 -13.45 -6.90
CA ARG A 400 -8.45 -14.81 -6.58
C ARG A 400 -8.50 -15.04 -5.07
N LEU A 401 -8.41 -16.30 -4.65
CA LEU A 401 -8.35 -16.68 -3.24
C LEU A 401 -7.12 -16.05 -2.56
N ILE A 402 -7.12 -16.06 -1.23
CA ILE A 402 -5.92 -15.82 -0.41
C ILE A 402 -5.31 -17.19 -0.15
N ASP A 403 -4.40 -17.62 -1.02
CA ASP A 403 -3.82 -18.95 -0.99
C ASP A 403 -2.35 -18.95 -1.47
N THR A 404 -1.74 -20.13 -1.57
CA THR A 404 -0.35 -20.28 -2.02
C THR A 404 -0.22 -20.32 -3.55
N ARG A 405 -1.13 -19.66 -4.28
CA ARG A 405 -1.12 -19.53 -5.74
C ARG A 405 -1.18 -18.06 -6.16
N LEU A 406 -0.31 -17.67 -7.09
CA LEU A 406 -0.23 -16.32 -7.63
C LEU A 406 -0.57 -16.29 -9.12
N ALA A 407 -1.30 -15.27 -9.53
CA ALA A 407 -1.63 -15.07 -10.94
C ALA A 407 -0.34 -14.97 -11.79
N PRO A 408 -0.29 -15.59 -12.99
CA PRO A 408 0.93 -15.66 -13.80
C PRO A 408 1.60 -14.32 -14.12
N PRO A 409 0.87 -13.20 -14.35
CA PRO A 409 1.52 -11.91 -14.56
C PRO A 409 2.38 -11.40 -13.39
N LEU A 410 2.19 -11.93 -12.17
CA LEU A 410 3.03 -11.60 -11.01
C LEU A 410 4.35 -12.39 -10.99
N ALA A 411 4.47 -13.41 -11.84
CA ALA A 411 5.71 -14.15 -12.02
C ALA A 411 6.74 -13.33 -12.81
N GLU A 412 6.33 -12.40 -13.68
CA GLU A 412 7.25 -11.57 -14.45
C GLU A 412 6.69 -10.14 -14.59
N LEU A 413 7.05 -9.28 -13.64
CA LEU A 413 6.62 -7.88 -13.63
C LEU A 413 7.38 -7.09 -14.70
N ARG A 414 6.76 -6.90 -15.87
CA ARG A 414 7.38 -6.21 -17.03
C ARG A 414 7.88 -4.79 -16.75
N ASN A 415 7.33 -4.11 -15.75
CA ASN A 415 7.73 -2.75 -15.39
C ASN A 415 8.94 -2.69 -14.45
N GLU A 416 9.37 -3.83 -13.91
CA GLU A 416 10.48 -3.94 -12.95
C GLU A 416 11.75 -4.49 -13.61
N GLY A 417 12.91 -4.21 -13.01
CA GLY A 417 14.19 -4.72 -13.51
C GLY A 417 14.60 -4.17 -14.90
N ASN A 418 14.07 -3.01 -15.28
CA ASN A 418 14.33 -2.38 -16.59
C ASN A 418 15.57 -1.47 -16.61
N ASP A 419 16.24 -1.27 -15.49
CA ASP A 419 17.47 -0.49 -15.43
C ASP A 419 18.59 -1.25 -16.17
N PRO A 420 19.09 -0.73 -17.31
CA PRO A 420 20.09 -1.44 -18.11
C PRO A 420 21.42 -1.63 -17.37
N SER A 421 21.71 -0.82 -16.34
CA SER A 421 22.94 -0.87 -15.55
C SER A 421 23.01 -2.06 -14.58
N LEU A 422 21.87 -2.68 -14.27
CA LEU A 422 21.82 -3.81 -13.35
C LEU A 422 22.29 -5.12 -14.01
N PRO A 423 23.01 -5.99 -13.27
CA PRO A 423 23.28 -7.37 -13.70
C PRO A 423 22.01 -8.15 -14.05
N GLU A 424 22.09 -9.06 -15.03
CA GLU A 424 20.89 -9.78 -15.53
C GLU A 424 20.19 -10.59 -14.42
N ARG A 425 20.97 -11.28 -13.58
CA ARG A 425 20.46 -11.97 -12.38
C ARG A 425 19.60 -11.06 -11.50
N ILE A 426 20.02 -9.80 -11.33
CA ILE A 426 19.29 -8.82 -10.51
C ILE A 426 18.02 -8.36 -11.23
N LYS A 427 18.07 -8.13 -12.54
CA LYS A 427 16.89 -7.79 -13.33
C LYS A 427 15.84 -8.89 -13.26
N GLU A 428 16.24 -10.15 -13.43
CA GLU A 428 15.38 -11.32 -13.31
C GLU A 428 14.75 -11.39 -11.92
N LEU A 429 15.56 -11.28 -10.86
CA LEU A 429 15.05 -11.26 -9.48
C LEU A 429 14.05 -10.12 -9.24
N LEU A 430 14.32 -8.92 -9.74
CA LEU A 430 13.44 -7.76 -9.57
C LEU A 430 12.08 -7.94 -10.27
N LYS A 431 12.00 -8.77 -11.31
CA LYS A 431 10.75 -9.12 -12.01
C LYS A 431 9.92 -10.18 -11.28
N HIS A 432 10.53 -11.00 -10.43
CA HIS A 432 9.85 -12.09 -9.71
C HIS A 432 9.33 -11.66 -8.33
N LEU A 433 8.05 -11.26 -8.24
CA LEU A 433 7.44 -10.75 -7.00
C LEU A 433 7.57 -11.71 -5.81
N ALA A 434 7.23 -12.99 -6.01
CA ALA A 434 7.25 -13.99 -4.93
C ALA A 434 8.65 -14.21 -4.36
N GLN A 435 9.64 -14.31 -5.25
CA GLN A 435 11.04 -14.46 -4.87
C GLN A 435 11.51 -13.25 -4.06
N ARG A 436 11.20 -12.03 -4.51
CA ARG A 436 11.50 -10.80 -3.78
C ARG A 436 10.90 -10.81 -2.37
N ASN A 437 9.63 -11.14 -2.24
CA ASN A 437 8.94 -11.14 -0.94
C ASN A 437 9.56 -12.16 0.03
N LEU A 438 9.80 -13.39 -0.42
CA LEU A 438 10.41 -14.44 0.39
C LEU A 438 11.83 -14.08 0.84
N LEU A 439 12.65 -13.58 -0.08
CA LEU A 439 14.01 -13.14 0.22
C LEU A 439 14.05 -11.90 1.10
N ARG A 440 13.10 -10.97 0.94
CA ARG A 440 12.96 -9.78 1.79
C ARG A 440 12.63 -10.18 3.23
N GLY A 441 11.66 -11.07 3.41
CA GLY A 441 11.30 -11.61 4.72
C GLY A 441 12.47 -12.34 5.39
N TYR A 442 13.23 -13.12 4.62
CA TYR A 442 14.45 -13.76 5.12
C TYR A 442 15.52 -12.75 5.51
N ARG A 443 15.83 -11.80 4.62
CA ARG A 443 16.87 -10.79 4.81
C ARG A 443 16.61 -9.91 6.03
N LEU A 444 15.35 -9.60 6.32
CA LEU A 444 14.93 -8.78 7.46
C LEU A 444 14.63 -9.61 8.72
N ALA A 445 15.06 -10.88 8.75
CA ALA A 445 14.86 -11.76 9.89
C ALA A 445 13.41 -11.73 10.40
N ALA A 446 12.43 -11.88 9.50
CA ALA A 446 11.05 -12.07 9.94
C ALA A 446 10.93 -13.42 10.69
N PRO A 447 10.23 -13.48 11.84
CA PRO A 447 10.02 -14.73 12.56
C PRO A 447 9.22 -15.73 11.72
N THR A 448 9.35 -17.03 12.00
CA THR A 448 8.62 -18.07 11.27
C THR A 448 7.13 -18.08 11.62
N GLY A 449 6.32 -18.63 10.71
CA GLY A 449 4.88 -18.78 10.96
C GLY A 449 4.55 -19.56 12.23
N GLN A 450 5.27 -20.66 12.49
CA GLN A 450 5.12 -21.46 13.70
C GLN A 450 5.48 -20.67 14.96
N ALA A 451 6.57 -19.89 14.92
CA ALA A 451 7.00 -19.08 16.06
C ALA A 451 5.96 -18.00 16.39
N VAL A 452 5.44 -17.31 15.36
CA VAL A 452 4.39 -16.31 15.51
C VAL A 452 3.09 -16.93 16.01
N ALA A 453 2.65 -18.07 15.46
CA ALA A 453 1.48 -18.79 15.94
C ALA A 453 1.60 -19.13 17.43
N GLY A 454 2.76 -19.68 17.84
CA GLY A 454 3.04 -19.98 19.24
C GLY A 454 3.02 -18.73 20.15
N ALA A 455 3.58 -17.61 19.70
CA ALA A 455 3.56 -16.34 20.45
C ALA A 455 2.14 -15.77 20.60
N LEU A 456 1.26 -16.01 19.62
CA LEU A 456 -0.15 -15.62 19.65
C LEU A 456 -1.04 -16.60 20.42
N GLY A 457 -0.51 -17.77 20.83
CA GLY A 457 -1.31 -18.85 21.44
C GLY A 457 -2.18 -19.61 20.44
N VAL A 458 -1.91 -19.49 19.14
CA VAL A 458 -2.62 -20.17 18.06
C VAL A 458 -1.92 -21.48 17.75
N ALA A 459 -2.68 -22.55 17.51
CA ALA A 459 -2.12 -23.83 17.09
C ALA A 459 -1.38 -23.68 15.76
N PRO A 460 -0.06 -23.97 15.69
CA PRO A 460 0.68 -23.88 14.44
C PRO A 460 0.11 -24.79 13.36
N LEU A 461 0.32 -24.46 12.08
CA LEU A 461 0.03 -25.38 10.97
C LEU A 461 0.88 -26.64 11.13
N THR A 462 0.23 -27.78 11.01
CA THR A 462 0.88 -29.08 10.95
C THR A 462 1.57 -29.27 9.59
N ARG A 463 2.54 -30.18 9.52
CA ARG A 463 3.14 -30.57 8.22
C ARG A 463 2.07 -31.03 7.22
N ALA A 464 1.06 -31.78 7.67
CA ALA A 464 -0.04 -32.24 6.82
C ALA A 464 -0.83 -31.06 6.22
N GLU A 465 -1.11 -30.01 7.00
CA GLU A 465 -1.73 -28.78 6.50
C GLU A 465 -0.81 -28.03 5.52
N LEU A 466 0.50 -27.98 5.76
CA LEU A 466 1.46 -27.38 4.82
C LEU A 466 1.58 -28.16 3.50
N GLU A 467 1.37 -29.47 3.53
CA GLU A 467 1.42 -30.36 2.36
C GLU A 467 0.10 -30.45 1.60
N GLN A 468 -1.04 -30.22 2.26
CA GLN A 468 -2.38 -30.31 1.67
C GLN A 468 -2.47 -29.42 0.43
N ASP A 469 -2.89 -29.94 -0.72
CA ASP A 469 -3.04 -29.19 -1.99
C ASP A 469 -1.78 -28.47 -2.51
N SER A 470 -0.62 -28.69 -1.88
CA SER A 470 0.67 -28.17 -2.32
C SER A 470 1.24 -29.02 -3.46
N SER A 471 1.72 -28.35 -4.52
CA SER A 471 2.34 -29.02 -5.67
C SER A 471 3.62 -29.77 -5.26
N GLY A 472 4.06 -30.72 -6.09
CA GLY A 472 5.35 -31.40 -5.90
C GLY A 472 6.51 -30.41 -5.69
N PRO A 473 6.71 -29.44 -6.61
CA PRO A 473 7.74 -28.42 -6.47
C PRO A 473 7.68 -27.58 -5.20
N VAL A 474 6.47 -27.25 -4.70
CA VAL A 474 6.31 -26.54 -3.41
C VAL A 474 6.83 -27.42 -2.27
N LYS A 475 6.43 -28.69 -2.22
CA LYS A 475 6.88 -29.63 -1.17
C LYS A 475 8.39 -29.87 -1.23
N ASP A 476 8.93 -30.01 -2.43
CA ASP A 476 10.38 -30.19 -2.63
C ASP A 476 11.16 -28.98 -2.14
N ALA A 477 10.70 -27.76 -2.42
CA ALA A 477 11.32 -26.53 -1.92
C ALA A 477 11.24 -26.41 -0.40
N LEU A 478 10.08 -26.75 0.20
CA LEU A 478 9.90 -26.73 1.65
C LEU A 478 10.81 -27.75 2.35
N GLU A 479 10.93 -28.96 1.81
CA GLU A 479 11.83 -30.00 2.34
C GLU A 479 13.29 -29.58 2.20
N ALA A 480 13.68 -29.13 0.99
CA ALA A 480 15.07 -28.77 0.69
C ALA A 480 15.59 -27.65 1.59
N GLY A 481 14.75 -26.67 1.97
CA GLY A 481 15.15 -25.58 2.86
C GLY A 481 14.93 -25.84 4.34
N GLY A 482 14.40 -27.00 4.75
CA GLY A 482 13.97 -27.24 6.13
C GLY A 482 12.82 -26.32 6.58
N LEU A 483 11.99 -25.89 5.62
CA LEU A 483 10.96 -24.86 5.81
C LEU A 483 9.62 -25.42 6.31
N PHE A 484 9.45 -26.74 6.39
CA PHE A 484 8.26 -27.33 7.02
C PHE A 484 8.17 -27.04 8.51
N ASP A 485 9.31 -27.04 9.21
CA ASP A 485 9.37 -26.76 10.64
C ASP A 485 9.59 -25.26 10.93
N ARG A 486 10.11 -24.53 9.95
CA ARG A 486 10.46 -23.10 10.02
C ARG A 486 9.95 -22.39 8.77
N THR A 487 8.63 -22.26 8.65
CA THR A 487 8.00 -21.77 7.42
C THR A 487 8.12 -20.24 7.31
N PRO A 488 8.49 -19.70 6.13
CA PRO A 488 8.49 -18.26 5.90
C PRO A 488 7.11 -17.66 6.20
N LEU A 489 7.07 -16.58 6.99
CA LEU A 489 5.81 -16.04 7.52
C LEU A 489 4.78 -15.69 6.44
N TRP A 490 5.21 -15.10 5.32
CA TRP A 490 4.32 -14.78 4.22
C TRP A 490 3.65 -16.03 3.63
N PHE A 491 4.44 -17.06 3.32
CA PHE A 491 3.90 -18.34 2.82
C PHE A 491 2.99 -19.00 3.86
N TYR A 492 3.37 -18.99 5.13
CA TYR A 492 2.56 -19.54 6.21
C TYR A 492 1.19 -18.86 6.30
N ILE A 493 1.12 -17.53 6.20
CA ILE A 493 -0.13 -16.77 6.27
C ILE A 493 -1.05 -17.10 5.08
N LEU A 494 -0.48 -17.22 3.88
CA LEU A 494 -1.22 -17.67 2.69
C LEU A 494 -1.72 -19.10 2.87
N LYS A 495 -0.87 -19.99 3.39
CA LYS A 495 -1.23 -21.40 3.60
C LYS A 495 -2.28 -21.57 4.69
N GLU A 496 -2.21 -20.76 5.74
CA GLU A 496 -3.19 -20.73 6.82
C GLU A 496 -4.57 -20.32 6.29
N ALA A 497 -4.62 -19.26 5.49
CA ALA A 497 -5.85 -18.83 4.81
C ALA A 497 -6.40 -19.94 3.90
N GLU A 498 -5.54 -20.56 3.09
CA GLU A 498 -5.91 -21.64 2.18
C GLU A 498 -6.58 -22.82 2.90
N VAL A 499 -5.95 -23.35 3.94
CA VAL A 499 -6.38 -24.63 4.54
C VAL A 499 -7.37 -24.48 5.69
N ARG A 500 -7.40 -23.33 6.38
CA ARG A 500 -8.30 -23.10 7.53
C ARG A 500 -9.50 -22.21 7.19
N GLU A 501 -9.37 -21.37 6.17
CA GLU A 501 -10.41 -20.40 5.76
C GLU A 501 -10.86 -20.58 4.30
N LEU A 502 -10.44 -21.67 3.65
CA LEU A 502 -10.70 -21.98 2.23
C LEU A 502 -10.23 -20.87 1.28
N GLY A 503 -9.22 -20.10 1.68
CA GLY A 503 -8.71 -18.93 0.98
C GLY A 503 -9.71 -17.76 0.86
N ARG A 504 -10.81 -17.77 1.60
CA ARG A 504 -11.88 -16.76 1.50
C ARG A 504 -11.63 -15.52 2.37
N ARG A 505 -10.64 -15.59 3.25
CA ARG A 505 -10.15 -14.54 4.18
C ARG A 505 -8.83 -15.01 4.78
N LEU A 506 -8.09 -14.12 5.45
CA LEU A 506 -6.91 -14.46 6.24
C LEU A 506 -7.27 -15.41 7.39
N GLY A 507 -6.37 -16.34 7.70
CA GLY A 507 -6.43 -17.13 8.93
C GLY A 507 -6.17 -16.31 10.19
N GLU A 508 -6.13 -16.95 11.35
CA GLU A 508 -6.01 -16.27 12.65
C GLU A 508 -4.69 -15.51 12.81
N VAL A 509 -3.55 -16.12 12.47
CA VAL A 509 -2.24 -15.46 12.56
C VAL A 509 -2.18 -14.24 11.63
N GLY A 510 -2.57 -14.41 10.37
CA GLY A 510 -2.61 -13.31 9.40
C GLY A 510 -3.55 -12.19 9.86
N SER A 511 -4.74 -12.55 10.34
CA SER A 511 -5.75 -11.59 10.83
C SER A 511 -5.25 -10.81 12.04
N ARG A 512 -4.57 -11.46 13.00
CA ARG A 512 -4.01 -10.79 14.18
C ARG A 512 -2.97 -9.76 13.78
N ILE A 513 -1.98 -10.12 12.97
CA ILE A 513 -0.92 -9.17 12.57
C ILE A 513 -1.52 -7.94 11.86
N VAL A 514 -2.42 -8.17 10.90
CA VAL A 514 -3.01 -7.08 10.10
C VAL A 514 -3.94 -6.20 10.94
N ALA A 515 -4.86 -6.80 11.71
CA ALA A 515 -5.82 -6.04 12.51
C ALA A 515 -5.14 -5.25 13.64
N GLU A 516 -4.20 -5.87 14.37
CA GLU A 516 -3.47 -5.22 15.46
C GLU A 516 -2.68 -4.03 14.93
N THR A 517 -2.03 -4.18 13.78
CA THR A 517 -1.28 -3.08 13.16
C THR A 517 -2.23 -1.95 12.76
N LEU A 518 -3.23 -2.20 11.92
CA LEU A 518 -4.11 -1.13 11.41
C LEU A 518 -4.89 -0.41 12.53
N ILE A 519 -5.50 -1.16 13.45
CA ILE A 519 -6.26 -0.60 14.58
C ILE A 519 -5.30 0.06 15.58
N GLY A 520 -4.13 -0.52 15.81
CA GLY A 520 -3.11 0.04 16.68
C GLY A 520 -2.60 1.39 16.18
N GLN A 521 -2.36 1.55 14.87
CA GLN A 521 -1.98 2.85 14.29
C GLN A 521 -3.08 3.89 14.48
N LEU A 522 -4.36 3.51 14.29
CA LEU A 522 -5.48 4.42 14.53
C LEU A 522 -5.56 4.86 15.99
N ARG A 523 -5.36 3.95 16.94
CA ARG A 523 -5.30 4.27 18.38
C ARG A 523 -4.12 5.16 18.75
N LYS A 524 -3.04 5.14 17.96
CA LYS A 524 -1.87 5.99 18.18
C LYS A 524 -1.93 7.33 17.49
N ASP A 525 -2.66 7.47 16.39
CA ASP A 525 -2.87 8.75 15.72
C ASP A 525 -3.83 9.63 16.54
N PRO A 526 -3.36 10.74 17.15
CA PRO A 526 -4.24 11.62 17.91
C PRO A 526 -5.31 12.27 17.04
N GLY A 527 -5.13 12.32 15.71
CA GLY A 527 -6.06 12.83 14.72
C GLY A 527 -7.07 11.82 14.18
N SER A 528 -6.99 10.55 14.58
CA SER A 528 -7.89 9.51 14.11
C SER A 528 -9.32 9.68 14.61
N TYR A 529 -10.27 9.05 13.91
CA TYR A 529 -11.67 9.04 14.36
C TYR A 529 -11.83 8.41 15.76
N VAL A 530 -10.93 7.49 16.14
CA VAL A 530 -10.93 6.80 17.44
C VAL A 530 -10.59 7.76 18.58
N ASN A 531 -9.61 8.65 18.37
CA ASN A 531 -9.08 9.51 19.43
C ASN A 531 -9.73 10.89 19.49
N ARG A 532 -10.19 11.44 18.35
CA ARG A 532 -10.75 12.80 18.32
C ARG A 532 -12.18 12.88 18.83
N THR A 533 -12.92 11.78 18.77
CA THR A 533 -14.40 11.80 18.78
C THR A 533 -14.96 10.43 19.10
N SER A 534 -16.23 10.35 19.52
CA SER A 534 -17.05 9.15 19.34
C SER A 534 -17.63 9.10 17.91
N TRP A 535 -16.81 9.43 16.89
CA TRP A 535 -17.29 9.59 15.51
C TRP A 535 -17.75 8.26 14.94
N SER A 536 -18.86 8.32 14.22
CA SER A 536 -19.37 7.22 13.42
C SER A 536 -19.81 7.74 12.06
N PRO A 537 -20.04 6.87 11.07
CA PRO A 537 -20.56 7.29 9.76
C PRO A 537 -21.83 8.16 9.80
N ALA A 538 -22.63 8.07 10.87
CA ALA A 538 -23.82 8.92 11.04
C ALA A 538 -23.49 10.41 11.26
N GLN A 539 -22.28 10.73 11.70
CA GLN A 539 -21.73 12.08 11.86
C GLN A 539 -20.79 12.46 10.71
N GLY A 540 -20.71 11.60 9.67
CA GLY A 540 -19.95 11.82 8.47
C GLY A 540 -20.75 12.55 7.40
N VAL A 541 -20.18 12.58 6.18
CA VAL A 541 -20.95 12.97 4.99
C VAL A 541 -22.05 11.94 4.71
N LEU A 542 -23.16 12.42 4.17
CA LEU A 542 -24.31 11.60 3.82
C LEU A 542 -24.48 11.50 2.31
N LEU A 543 -24.87 10.32 1.84
CA LEU A 543 -25.32 10.11 0.47
C LEU A 543 -26.59 10.95 0.19
N PRO A 544 -26.95 11.22 -1.08
CA PRO A 544 -28.14 12.01 -1.42
C PRO A 544 -29.46 11.47 -0.85
N ASN A 545 -29.52 10.18 -0.52
CA ASN A 545 -30.67 9.53 0.12
C ASN A 545 -30.65 9.61 1.66
N GLY A 546 -29.75 10.42 2.25
CA GLY A 546 -29.58 10.60 3.69
C GLY A 546 -28.86 9.45 4.40
N ARG A 547 -28.42 8.41 3.69
CA ARG A 547 -27.70 7.29 4.32
C ARG A 547 -26.23 7.63 4.56
N PRO A 548 -25.64 7.17 5.67
CA PRO A 548 -24.21 7.32 5.93
C PRO A 548 -23.36 6.43 5.01
N VAL A 549 -22.13 6.86 4.76
CA VAL A 549 -21.13 6.08 4.01
C VAL A 549 -20.57 4.96 4.90
N ARG A 550 -20.94 3.70 4.62
CA ARG A 550 -20.54 2.54 5.45
C ARG A 550 -19.77 1.46 4.70
N THR A 551 -19.69 1.56 3.38
CA THR A 551 -18.97 0.62 2.53
C THR A 551 -18.08 1.36 1.54
N ILE A 552 -17.06 0.69 1.01
CA ILE A 552 -16.24 1.20 -0.10
C ILE A 552 -17.12 1.55 -1.30
N ALA A 553 -18.19 0.78 -1.57
CA ALA A 553 -19.17 1.12 -2.59
C ALA A 553 -19.89 2.46 -2.31
N ASP A 554 -20.28 2.71 -1.05
CA ASP A 554 -20.88 4.00 -0.67
C ASP A 554 -19.88 5.15 -0.81
N PHE A 555 -18.60 4.91 -0.51
CA PHE A 555 -17.53 5.90 -0.72
C PHE A 555 -17.44 6.29 -2.20
N LEU A 556 -17.42 5.31 -3.10
CA LEU A 556 -17.39 5.55 -4.55
C LEU A 556 -18.66 6.25 -5.07
N ARG A 557 -19.83 5.97 -4.49
CA ARG A 557 -21.07 6.70 -4.81
C ARG A 557 -21.01 8.15 -4.37
N PHE A 558 -20.52 8.41 -3.15
CA PHE A 558 -20.36 9.78 -2.65
C PHE A 558 -19.35 10.56 -3.51
N ALA A 559 -18.27 9.89 -3.94
CA ALA A 559 -17.29 10.42 -4.89
C ALA A 559 -17.83 10.55 -6.33
N ARG A 560 -19.07 10.12 -6.61
CA ARG A 560 -19.72 10.18 -7.93
C ARG A 560 -18.94 9.47 -9.03
N VAL A 561 -18.34 8.33 -8.70
CA VAL A 561 -17.67 7.44 -9.67
C VAL A 561 -18.37 6.08 -9.80
N LEU A 562 -19.37 5.79 -8.95
CA LEU A 562 -20.20 4.59 -8.98
C LEU A 562 -21.67 4.91 -9.28
#